data_AF-A0A1B0DG68-F1
#
_entry.id   AF-A0A1B0DG68-F1
#
_cell.length_a   1.000
_cell.length_b   1.000
_cell.length_c   1.000
_cell.angle_alpha   90.00
_cell.angle_beta   90.00
_cell.angle_gamma   90.00
#
_symmetry.space_group_name_H-M   'P 1'
#
loop_
_entity.id
_entity.type
_entity.pdbx_description
1 polymer ?
#
loop_
_entity_poly.entity_id
_entity_poly.type
_entity_poly.pdbx_seq_one_letter_code
_entity_poly.pdbx_strand_id
1 'polypeptide(L)'
;ICAENCHKTHGFCQKPGECRCRVGWWGKNCTQCFPYPGCKNGTCRRPWECNCNRGWGGMLCDEALDFCDKNPSTCTNGGKCLSLTKDEGSFRCECPSGFLGDRCEIAPMVTDSPKNSTSMETMEEKNQSSTEPIESNDFDNEA
;
A
#
# COMPACT_ATOMS: atom_id res chain seq x y z
N ILE A 1 9.38 -41.32 -22.37
CA ILE A 1 8.78 -40.85 -21.09
C ILE A 1 9.80 -39.95 -20.43
N CYS A 2 9.41 -38.74 -20.02
CA CYS A 2 10.31 -37.82 -19.31
C CYS A 2 10.74 -38.38 -17.95
N ALA A 3 11.68 -37.71 -17.26
CA ALA A 3 12.04 -38.06 -15.90
C ALA A 3 10.81 -38.13 -14.98
N GLU A 4 10.88 -39.01 -13.99
CA GLU A 4 9.86 -39.08 -12.95
C GLU A 4 9.71 -37.71 -12.25
N ASN A 5 8.47 -37.29 -12.00
CA ASN A 5 8.13 -36.00 -11.39
C ASN A 5 8.49 -34.75 -12.21
N CYS A 6 8.81 -34.87 -13.51
CA CYS A 6 8.95 -33.71 -14.38
C CYS A 6 7.64 -32.91 -14.46
N HIS A 7 7.68 -31.61 -14.18
CA HIS A 7 6.47 -30.78 -14.13
C HIS A 7 5.74 -30.75 -15.48
N LYS A 8 4.44 -31.04 -15.48
CA LYS A 8 3.65 -31.29 -16.71
C LYS A 8 3.61 -30.11 -17.68
N THR A 9 3.60 -28.89 -17.16
CA THR A 9 3.52 -27.66 -17.98
C THR A 9 4.84 -26.92 -18.09
N HIS A 10 5.75 -27.09 -17.13
CA HIS A 10 7.00 -26.33 -17.05
C HIS A 10 8.22 -27.14 -17.49
N GLY A 11 8.08 -28.47 -17.57
CA GLY A 11 9.08 -29.38 -18.07
C GLY A 11 8.72 -29.94 -19.44
N PHE A 12 9.73 -30.41 -20.16
CA PHE A 12 9.62 -31.23 -21.35
C PHE A 12 10.86 -32.13 -21.45
N CYS A 13 10.85 -33.12 -22.34
CA CYS A 13 12.02 -33.99 -22.54
C CYS A 13 12.24 -34.29 -24.01
N GLN A 14 13.51 -34.39 -24.41
CA GLN A 14 13.87 -34.89 -25.73
C GLN A 14 14.28 -36.37 -25.67
N LYS A 15 14.82 -36.79 -24.52
CA LYS A 15 15.23 -38.18 -24.28
C LYS A 15 14.48 -38.78 -23.08
N PRO A 16 14.31 -40.12 -23.04
CA PRO A 16 13.75 -40.77 -21.87
C PRO A 16 14.54 -40.47 -20.60
N GLY A 17 13.85 -40.22 -19.48
CA GLY A 17 14.49 -39.95 -18.19
C GLY A 17 15.06 -38.52 -18.02
N GLU A 18 14.92 -37.65 -19.02
CA GLU A 18 15.33 -36.24 -18.95
C GLU A 18 14.16 -35.35 -18.49
N CYS A 19 14.45 -34.23 -17.81
CA CYS A 19 13.50 -33.14 -17.60
C CYS A 19 14.20 -31.81 -17.89
N ARG A 20 13.82 -31.17 -19.00
CA ARG A 20 14.29 -29.84 -19.41
C ARG A 20 13.25 -28.82 -19.04
N CYS A 21 13.67 -27.72 -18.43
CA CYS A 21 12.74 -26.68 -18.00
C CYS A 21 12.48 -25.66 -19.09
N ARG A 22 11.23 -25.19 -19.15
CA ARG A 22 10.85 -24.03 -19.94
C ARG A 22 11.43 -22.76 -19.33
N VAL A 23 11.54 -21.72 -20.14
CA VAL A 23 12.07 -20.42 -19.73
C VAL A 23 11.37 -19.93 -18.48
N GLY A 24 12.17 -19.49 -17.50
CA GLY A 24 11.69 -19.01 -16.21
C GLY A 24 11.54 -20.08 -15.12
N TRP A 25 11.73 -21.37 -15.45
CA TRP A 25 11.68 -22.47 -14.47
C TRP A 25 13.02 -23.20 -14.37
N TRP A 26 13.27 -23.78 -13.20
CA TRP A 26 14.48 -24.53 -12.90
C TRP A 26 14.26 -25.62 -11.84
N GLY A 27 15.36 -26.26 -11.46
CA GLY A 27 15.39 -27.42 -10.59
C GLY A 27 15.20 -28.72 -11.35
N LYS A 28 15.51 -29.85 -10.69
CA LYS A 28 15.47 -31.20 -11.31
C LYS A 28 14.11 -31.53 -11.96
N ASN A 29 13.03 -31.00 -11.39
CA ASN A 29 11.66 -31.29 -11.79
C ASN A 29 10.94 -30.08 -12.42
N CYS A 30 11.63 -28.95 -12.64
CA CYS A 30 11.04 -27.72 -13.19
C CYS A 30 9.88 -27.13 -12.37
N THR A 31 9.96 -27.27 -11.04
CA THR A 31 8.95 -26.77 -10.09
C THR A 31 9.32 -25.43 -9.48
N GLN A 32 10.57 -25.00 -9.62
CA GLN A 32 11.07 -23.76 -9.02
C GLN A 32 11.09 -22.66 -10.08
N CYS A 33 10.61 -21.47 -9.74
CA CYS A 33 10.71 -20.30 -10.61
C CYS A 33 12.08 -19.64 -10.46
N PHE A 34 12.56 -19.04 -11.54
CA PHE A 34 13.65 -18.07 -11.45
C PHE A 34 13.09 -16.75 -10.92
N PRO A 35 13.63 -16.19 -9.82
CA PRO A 35 13.27 -14.85 -9.41
C PRO A 35 13.80 -13.82 -10.41
N TYR A 36 13.34 -12.58 -10.30
CA TYR A 36 13.86 -11.49 -11.12
C TYR A 36 15.40 -11.37 -10.96
N PRO A 37 16.17 -11.18 -12.03
CA PRO A 37 17.62 -11.01 -11.93
C PRO A 37 18.00 -9.88 -10.98
N GLY A 38 18.83 -10.17 -9.98
CA GLY A 38 19.24 -9.18 -8.97
C GLY A 38 18.37 -9.16 -7.71
N CYS A 39 17.27 -9.92 -7.66
CA CYS A 39 16.46 -10.11 -6.45
C CYS A 39 17.33 -10.58 -5.28
N LYS A 40 17.39 -9.80 -4.19
CA LYS A 40 18.26 -10.07 -3.03
C LYS A 40 17.54 -10.80 -1.91
N ASN A 41 16.48 -10.21 -1.38
CA ASN A 41 15.74 -10.74 -0.24
C ASN A 41 14.27 -10.99 -0.58
N GLY A 42 14.03 -11.66 -1.70
CA GLY A 42 12.70 -11.97 -2.18
C GLY A 42 12.58 -13.39 -2.72
N THR A 43 11.33 -13.77 -2.99
CA THR A 43 10.95 -15.08 -3.55
C THR A 43 10.07 -14.89 -4.78
N CYS A 44 9.81 -15.96 -5.53
CA CYS A 44 8.92 -15.91 -6.68
C CYS A 44 7.80 -16.95 -6.52
N ARG A 45 6.61 -16.65 -7.05
CA ARG A 45 5.54 -17.64 -7.29
C ARG A 45 5.44 -17.95 -8.77
N ARG A 46 5.66 -16.94 -9.61
CA ARG A 46 5.85 -17.06 -11.05
C ARG A 46 7.24 -16.60 -11.45
N PRO A 47 7.76 -17.06 -12.59
CA PRO A 47 9.04 -16.60 -13.09
C PRO A 47 9.13 -15.08 -13.16
N TRP A 48 10.31 -14.57 -12.80
CA TRP A 48 10.68 -13.16 -12.87
C TRP A 48 9.96 -12.25 -11.87
N GLU A 49 9.29 -12.81 -10.87
CA GLU A 49 8.86 -12.04 -9.71
C GLU A 49 10.01 -11.86 -8.70
N CYS A 50 9.91 -10.81 -7.88
CA CYS A 50 10.71 -10.62 -6.68
C CYS A 50 9.79 -10.14 -5.55
N ASN A 51 9.11 -11.10 -4.91
CA ASN A 51 8.21 -10.85 -3.79
C ASN A 51 9.05 -10.72 -2.52
N CYS A 52 9.19 -9.50 -2.00
CA CYS A 52 10.06 -9.23 -0.87
C CYS A 52 9.65 -9.98 0.39
N ASN A 53 10.65 -10.51 1.07
CA ASN A 53 10.49 -11.06 2.41
C ASN A 53 10.16 -9.92 3.39
N ARG A 54 9.56 -10.28 4.53
CA ARG A 54 9.23 -9.31 5.58
C ARG A 54 10.47 -8.50 5.97
N GLY A 55 10.32 -7.18 6.03
CA GLY A 55 11.40 -6.24 6.39
C GLY A 55 12.26 -5.79 5.21
N TRP A 56 11.94 -6.19 3.97
CA TRP A 56 12.62 -5.75 2.76
C TRP A 56 11.66 -5.08 1.79
N GLY A 57 12.16 -4.12 1.04
CA GLY A 57 11.44 -3.39 0.01
C GLY A 57 12.34 -3.05 -1.18
N GLY A 58 11.78 -2.28 -2.10
CA GLY A 58 12.39 -1.96 -3.39
C GLY A 58 12.10 -3.03 -4.43
N MET A 59 12.29 -2.68 -5.71
CA MET A 59 12.01 -3.56 -6.85
C MET A 59 12.81 -4.88 -6.78
N LEU A 60 13.99 -4.85 -6.19
CA LEU A 60 14.90 -6.00 -6.07
C LEU A 60 15.01 -6.54 -4.64
N CYS A 61 14.16 -6.05 -3.72
CA CYS A 61 14.19 -6.43 -2.30
C CYS A 61 15.58 -6.24 -1.67
N ASP A 62 16.26 -5.17 -2.04
CA ASP A 62 17.61 -4.78 -1.63
C ASP A 62 17.62 -3.62 -0.63
N GLU A 63 16.45 -3.07 -0.31
CA GLU A 63 16.29 -2.04 0.73
C GLU A 63 15.74 -2.63 2.02
N ALA A 64 16.46 -2.44 3.13
CA ALA A 64 15.97 -2.82 4.45
C ALA A 64 14.93 -1.79 4.95
N LEU A 65 13.76 -2.27 5.37
CA LEU A 65 12.67 -1.46 5.92
C LEU A 65 12.83 -1.28 7.43
N ASP A 66 13.94 -0.68 7.85
CA ASP A 66 14.36 -0.55 9.25
C ASP A 66 14.47 0.90 9.74
N PHE A 67 13.93 1.86 8.98
CA PHE A 67 14.00 3.28 9.31
C PHE A 67 13.44 3.57 10.71
N CYS A 68 12.27 3.05 11.04
CA CYS A 68 11.64 3.29 12.34
C CYS A 68 12.40 2.64 13.50
N ASP A 69 13.01 1.48 13.28
CA ASP A 69 13.82 0.80 14.29
C ASP A 69 15.09 1.61 14.60
N LYS A 70 15.66 2.25 13.57
CA LYS A 70 16.81 3.16 13.71
C LYS A 70 16.43 4.54 14.25
N ASN A 71 15.17 4.97 14.08
CA ASN A 71 14.69 6.31 14.42
C ASN A 71 13.38 6.24 15.25
N PRO A 72 13.41 5.67 16.47
CA PRO A 72 12.21 5.33 17.24
C PRO A 72 11.36 6.54 17.65
N SER A 73 11.94 7.73 17.73
CA SER A 73 11.27 8.98 18.11
C SER A 73 10.81 9.84 16.93
N THR A 74 10.67 9.25 15.73
CA THR A 74 10.28 9.99 14.52
C THR A 74 8.86 10.52 14.61
N CYS A 75 7.92 9.65 15.01
CA CYS A 75 6.51 10.00 15.19
C CYS A 75 6.27 10.45 16.63
N THR A 76 5.64 11.60 16.79
CA THR A 76 5.35 12.20 18.09
C THR A 76 3.89 11.92 18.50
N ASN A 77 3.51 12.33 19.72
CA ASN A 77 2.12 12.26 20.22
C ASN A 77 1.47 10.87 20.10
N GLY A 78 2.25 9.80 20.26
CA GLY A 78 1.75 8.41 20.16
C GLY A 78 1.51 7.90 18.74
N GLY A 79 2.02 8.59 17.72
CA GLY A 79 1.98 8.13 16.34
C GLY A 79 2.78 6.85 16.12
N LYS A 80 2.26 5.96 15.27
CA LYS A 80 2.92 4.70 14.91
C LYS A 80 3.78 4.90 13.67
N CYS A 81 5.07 4.61 13.79
CA CYS A 81 6.02 4.70 12.69
C CYS A 81 5.93 3.47 11.77
N LEU A 82 5.93 3.68 10.46
CA LEU A 82 6.04 2.65 9.45
C LEU A 82 7.25 2.92 8.56
N SER A 83 8.17 1.96 8.48
CA SER A 83 9.32 2.01 7.56
C SER A 83 8.85 1.79 6.12
N LEU A 84 9.31 2.63 5.21
CA LEU A 84 9.07 2.55 3.77
C LEU A 84 10.40 2.51 3.01
N THR A 85 10.34 2.28 1.70
CA THR A 85 11.53 2.37 0.84
C THR A 85 11.96 3.83 0.66
N LYS A 86 13.18 4.04 0.16
CA LYS A 86 13.74 5.39 0.00
C LYS A 86 12.96 6.23 -1.01
N ASP A 87 12.50 5.62 -2.10
CA ASP A 87 11.68 6.27 -3.12
C ASP A 87 10.28 6.66 -2.61
N GLU A 88 9.78 5.97 -1.58
CA GLU A 88 8.53 6.31 -0.87
C GLU A 88 8.73 7.29 0.31
N GLY A 89 9.94 7.82 0.52
CA GLY A 89 10.23 8.79 1.58
C GLY A 89 10.75 8.18 2.89
N SER A 90 11.15 6.89 2.89
CA SER A 90 11.75 6.13 4.01
C SER A 90 10.85 5.82 5.21
N PHE A 91 9.84 6.65 5.49
CA PHE A 91 8.87 6.37 6.56
C PHE A 91 7.56 7.13 6.36
N ARG A 92 6.54 6.70 7.11
CA ARG A 92 5.32 7.49 7.37
C ARG A 92 4.84 7.29 8.80
N CYS A 93 4.16 8.29 9.35
CA CYS A 93 3.51 8.18 10.66
C CYS A 93 2.00 7.96 10.51
N GLU A 94 1.47 6.96 11.21
CA GLU A 94 0.03 6.78 11.41
C GLU A 94 -0.36 7.55 12.68
N CYS A 95 -0.98 8.73 12.50
CA CYS A 95 -1.31 9.63 13.60
C CYS A 95 -2.60 9.22 14.33
N PRO A 96 -2.63 9.34 15.67
CA PRO A 96 -3.87 9.18 16.45
C PRO A 96 -4.89 10.25 16.10
N SER A 97 -6.16 9.99 16.40
CA SER A 97 -7.26 10.90 16.10
C SER A 97 -7.01 12.31 16.63
N GLY A 98 -7.12 13.31 15.73
CA GLY A 98 -6.94 14.72 16.06
C GLY A 98 -5.51 15.24 15.90
N PHE A 99 -4.50 14.37 15.84
CA PHE A 99 -3.12 14.78 15.55
C PHE A 99 -2.85 14.80 14.05
N LEU A 100 -2.10 15.80 13.60
CA LEU A 100 -1.76 16.04 12.19
C LEU A 100 -0.25 16.30 12.02
N GLY A 101 0.19 16.40 10.75
CA GLY A 101 1.58 16.57 10.37
C GLY A 101 2.27 15.24 10.05
N ASP A 102 3.37 15.30 9.31
CA ASP A 102 4.10 14.11 8.84
C ASP A 102 4.68 13.29 10.00
N ARG A 103 4.86 13.93 11.17
CA ARG A 103 5.36 13.33 12.41
C ARG A 103 4.35 13.43 13.55
N CYS A 104 3.07 13.69 13.25
CA CYS A 104 1.99 13.84 14.21
C CYS A 104 2.21 14.95 15.26
N GLU A 105 3.01 15.96 14.91
CA GLU A 105 3.46 17.04 15.80
C GLU A 105 2.39 18.10 16.05
N ILE A 106 1.37 18.17 15.19
CA ILE A 106 0.29 19.16 15.28
C ILE A 106 -0.82 18.58 16.16
N ALA A 107 -1.06 19.18 17.32
CA ALA A 107 -2.13 18.79 18.23
C ALA A 107 -3.52 19.15 17.68
N PRO A 108 -4.58 18.41 18.08
CA PRO A 108 -5.95 18.78 17.74
C PRO A 108 -6.25 20.18 18.26
N MET A 109 -6.84 21.00 17.39
CA MET A 109 -7.42 22.27 17.83
C MET A 109 -8.59 21.94 18.75
N VAL A 110 -8.41 22.19 20.05
CA VAL A 110 -9.51 22.17 21.01
C VAL A 110 -10.40 23.35 20.64
N THR A 111 -11.41 23.13 19.81
CA THR A 111 -12.55 24.03 19.83
C THR A 111 -13.23 23.78 21.16
N ASP A 112 -13.06 24.70 22.11
CA ASP A 112 -13.89 24.77 23.29
C ASP A 112 -15.34 24.73 22.82
N SER A 113 -15.95 23.55 22.89
CA SER A 113 -17.39 23.43 22.83
C SER A 113 -17.89 23.99 24.16
N PRO A 114 -18.60 25.12 24.20
CA PRO A 114 -19.10 25.65 25.47
C PRO A 114 -20.08 24.64 26.05
N LYS A 115 -19.73 24.04 27.21
CA LYS A 115 -20.65 23.19 27.96
C LYS A 115 -21.58 24.07 28.83
N ASN A 116 -22.81 24.24 28.34
CA ASN A 116 -24.09 24.52 29.01
C ASN A 116 -24.23 25.62 30.09
N SER A 117 -25.13 26.60 29.85
CA SER A 117 -26.02 27.14 30.88
C SER A 117 -27.44 27.37 30.34
N THR A 118 -28.40 26.73 30.99
CA THR A 118 -29.84 26.75 30.75
C THR A 118 -30.47 28.13 30.95
N SER A 119 -31.27 28.61 29.98
CA SER A 119 -32.48 29.42 30.23
C SER A 119 -33.26 29.62 28.93
N MET A 120 -34.52 29.18 28.94
CA MET A 120 -35.53 29.41 27.91
C MET A 120 -35.81 30.90 27.74
N GLU A 121 -35.77 31.41 26.51
CA GLU A 121 -36.64 32.50 26.07
C GLU A 121 -37.13 32.20 24.64
N THR A 122 -38.43 31.99 24.55
CA THR A 122 -39.25 31.88 23.34
C THR A 122 -39.33 33.23 22.63
N MET A 123 -39.05 33.32 21.33
CA MET A 123 -39.72 34.28 20.42
C MET A 123 -39.82 33.70 18.99
N GLU A 124 -40.97 34.00 18.38
CA GLU A 124 -41.56 33.39 17.18
C GLU A 124 -40.94 33.84 15.85
N GLU A 125 -41.38 33.14 14.80
CA GLU A 125 -41.09 33.25 13.38
C GLU A 125 -40.95 34.68 12.81
N LYS A 126 -40.03 34.83 11.84
CA LYS A 126 -40.34 35.58 10.61
C LYS A 126 -39.68 34.94 9.40
N ASN A 127 -40.55 34.27 8.66
CA ASN A 127 -40.43 33.74 7.32
C ASN A 127 -40.14 34.89 6.31
N GLN A 128 -39.09 34.75 5.48
CA GLN A 128 -39.01 35.54 4.25
C GLN A 128 -38.44 34.67 3.12
N SER A 129 -39.38 34.14 2.36
CA SER A 129 -39.23 33.53 1.04
C SER A 129 -38.62 34.50 0.02
N SER A 130 -37.66 34.01 -0.76
CA SER A 130 -37.42 34.50 -2.12
C SER A 130 -36.95 33.33 -3.02
N THR A 131 -37.92 32.72 -3.69
CA THR A 131 -37.85 31.87 -4.89
C THR A 131 -37.33 32.69 -6.08
N GLU A 132 -36.29 32.27 -6.80
CA GLU A 132 -36.26 31.49 -8.08
C GLU A 132 -35.58 32.37 -9.19
N PRO A 133 -35.10 31.84 -10.35
CA PRO A 133 -35.27 30.50 -10.90
C PRO A 133 -33.97 29.80 -11.42
N ILE A 134 -34.17 28.54 -11.78
CA ILE A 134 -33.28 27.63 -12.50
C ILE A 134 -33.28 27.98 -14.00
N GLU A 135 -32.12 27.99 -14.64
CA GLU A 135 -32.00 27.67 -16.08
C GLU A 135 -31.00 26.53 -16.27
N SER A 136 -31.57 25.41 -16.70
CA SER A 136 -30.93 24.26 -17.31
C SER A 136 -30.40 24.60 -18.70
N ASN A 137 -29.22 24.09 -19.09
CA ASN A 137 -28.94 23.70 -20.47
C ASN A 137 -27.89 22.57 -20.48
N ASP A 138 -28.36 21.38 -20.88
CA ASP A 138 -27.58 20.30 -21.48
C ASP A 138 -27.35 20.57 -22.99
N PHE A 139 -26.54 19.71 -23.64
CA PHE A 139 -26.18 19.61 -25.08
C PHE A 139 -25.06 20.56 -25.54
N ASP A 140 -23.94 20.17 -26.17
CA ASP A 140 -23.41 18.95 -26.82
C ASP A 140 -21.86 19.05 -26.74
N ASN A 141 -21.07 17.99 -26.57
CA ASN A 141 -20.63 16.95 -27.52
C ASN A 141 -19.83 17.46 -28.74
N GLU A 142 -18.88 16.62 -29.18
CA GLU A 142 -17.87 16.77 -30.27
C GLU A 142 -16.52 17.38 -29.85
N ALA A 143 -15.35 16.81 -30.19
CA ALA A 143 -14.98 15.55 -30.84
C ALA A 143 -13.51 15.23 -30.49
#